data_AF-A0A831YEF2-F1
#
_entry.id   AF-A0A831YEF2-F1
#
_cell.length_a   1.000
_cell.length_b   1.000
_cell.length_c   1.000
_cell.angle_alpha   90.00
_cell.angle_beta   90.00
_cell.angle_gamma   90.00
#
_symmetry.space_group_name_H-M   'P 1'
#
loop_
_entity.id
_entity.type
_entity.pdbx_description
1 polymer ?
#
loop_
_entity_poly.entity_id
_entity_poly.type
_entity_poly.pdbx_seq_one_letter_code
_entity_poly.pdbx_strand_id
1 'polypeptide(L)'
;MLYISDFSVFSIGIIFFRKKQAELFARFIQEFVLEGDILVVELQKSELKNLHYISQRFNLDFDDAYQYAIAEYYNLEIVSFDSDFDRTEKGRKEPKDLIKL
;
A
#
# COMPACT_ATOMS: atom_id res chain seq x y z
N MET A 1 0.88 -14.96 0.44
CA MET A 1 0.41 -14.05 1.49
C MET A 1 0.39 -12.65 0.90
N LEU A 2 -0.74 -11.93 1.03
CA LEU A 2 -0.86 -10.55 0.54
C LEU A 2 -0.70 -9.58 1.69
N TYR A 3 -0.15 -8.41 1.40
CA TYR A 3 0.07 -7.35 2.39
C TYR A 3 -0.59 -6.07 1.89
N ILE A 4 -1.15 -5.30 2.82
CA ILE A 4 -1.64 -3.96 2.58
C ILE A 4 -1.07 -3.05 3.67
N SER A 5 -0.71 -1.82 3.33
CA SER A 5 -0.32 -0.87 4.36
C SER A 5 -1.53 -0.36 5.14
N ASP A 6 -1.32 -0.03 6.41
CA ASP A 6 -2.26 0.72 7.24
C ASP A 6 -2.72 2.01 6.54
N PHE A 7 -1.82 2.71 5.88
CA PHE A 7 -2.13 3.91 5.09
C PHE A 7 -3.15 3.61 3.98
N SER A 8 -2.99 2.50 3.26
CA SER A 8 -3.96 2.08 2.22
C SER A 8 -5.32 1.72 2.83
N VAL A 9 -5.34 1.06 4.00
CA VAL A 9 -6.59 0.80 4.73
C VAL A 9 -7.29 2.09 5.12
N PHE A 10 -6.55 3.08 5.65
CA PHE A 10 -7.11 4.39 6.00
C PHE A 10 -7.59 5.15 4.76
N SER A 11 -6.86 5.08 3.65
CA SER A 11 -7.24 5.71 2.38
C SER A 11 -8.54 5.13 1.83
N ILE A 12 -8.70 3.80 1.86
CA ILE A 12 -9.96 3.12 1.50
C ILE A 12 -11.09 3.59 2.42
N GLY A 13 -10.85 3.65 3.73
CA GLY A 13 -11.81 4.15 4.71
C GLY A 13 -12.25 5.59 4.42
N ILE A 14 -11.31 6.50 4.20
CA ILE A 14 -11.59 7.90 3.83
C ILE A 14 -12.49 7.96 2.59
N ILE A 15 -12.20 7.16 1.55
CA ILE A 15 -13.01 7.13 0.32
C ILE A 15 -14.43 6.62 0.59
N PHE A 16 -14.59 5.50 1.28
CA PHE A 16 -15.90 4.91 1.54
C PHE A 16 -16.76 5.79 2.45
N PHE A 17 -16.19 6.38 3.50
CA PHE A 17 -16.92 7.29 4.37
C PHE A 17 -17.33 8.58 3.64
N ARG A 18 -16.47 9.16 2.80
CA ARG A 18 -16.82 10.31 1.95
C ARG A 18 -17.95 10.00 0.98
N LYS A 19 -18.05 8.76 0.51
CA LYS A 19 -19.13 8.28 -0.36
C LYS A 19 -20.39 7.85 0.40
N LYS A 20 -20.43 7.99 1.73
CA LYS A 20 -21.52 7.50 2.61
C LYS A 20 -21.75 5.99 2.50
N GLN A 21 -20.69 5.23 2.26
CA GLN A 21 -20.68 3.77 2.12
C GLN A 21 -19.88 3.12 3.27
N ALA A 22 -20.11 3.55 4.51
CA ALA A 22 -19.36 3.08 5.67
C ALA A 22 -19.55 1.56 5.92
N GLU A 23 -20.68 1.00 5.52
CA GLU A 23 -20.97 -0.43 5.56
C GLU A 23 -20.03 -1.24 4.64
N LEU A 24 -19.64 -0.69 3.49
CA LEU A 24 -18.68 -1.34 2.60
C LEU A 24 -17.29 -1.39 3.22
N PHE A 25 -16.90 -0.36 3.98
CA PHE A 25 -15.65 -0.38 4.73
C PHE A 25 -15.66 -1.46 5.81
N ALA A 26 -16.73 -1.52 6.61
CA ALA A 26 -16.87 -2.54 7.65
C ALA A 26 -16.78 -3.97 7.06
N ARG A 27 -17.46 -4.19 5.93
CA ARG A 27 -17.41 -5.47 5.22
C ARG A 27 -16.01 -5.76 4.67
N PHE A 28 -15.34 -4.78 4.08
CA PHE A 28 -13.96 -4.93 3.60
C PHE A 28 -13.01 -5.39 4.72
N ILE A 29 -13.08 -4.77 5.90
CA ILE A 29 -12.24 -5.15 7.04
C ILE A 29 -12.57 -6.57 7.51
N GLN A 30 -13.85 -6.91 7.63
CA GLN A 30 -14.27 -8.24 8.08
C GLN A 30 -13.78 -9.33 7.11
N GLU A 31 -14.10 -9.19 5.82
CA GLU A 31 -13.87 -10.24 4.81
C GLU A 31 -12.40 -10.40 4.44
N PHE A 32 -11.65 -9.31 4.30
CA PHE A 32 -10.29 -9.38 3.76
C PHE A 32 -9.20 -9.37 4.82
N VAL A 33 -9.40 -8.65 5.92
CA VAL A 33 -8.37 -8.43 6.95
C VAL A 33 -8.55 -9.35 8.16
N LEU A 34 -9.78 -9.50 8.66
CA LEU A 34 -10.05 -10.31 9.85
C LEU A 34 -10.25 -11.80 9.53
N GLU A 35 -10.98 -12.10 8.46
CA GLU A 35 -11.27 -13.47 8.04
C GLU A 35 -10.42 -13.95 6.85
N GLY A 36 -9.81 -13.01 6.12
CA GLY A 36 -9.02 -13.29 4.92
C GLY A 36 -7.52 -13.39 5.15
N ASP A 37 -6.78 -13.53 4.04
CA ASP A 37 -5.31 -13.72 4.02
C ASP A 37 -4.53 -12.41 3.72
N ILE A 38 -5.12 -11.24 3.99
CA ILE A 38 -4.44 -9.95 3.85
C ILE A 38 -3.92 -9.48 5.21
N LEU A 39 -2.61 -9.33 5.31
CA LEU A 39 -1.96 -8.77 6.49
C LEU A 39 -1.81 -7.26 6.35
N VAL A 40 -2.24 -6.52 7.37
CA VAL A 40 -2.01 -5.08 7.47
C VAL A 40 -0.63 -4.84 8.09
N VAL A 41 0.21 -4.06 7.41
CA VAL A 41 1.54 -3.67 7.87
C VAL A 41 1.67 -2.15 8.01
N GLU A 42 2.48 -1.71 8.95
CA GLU A 42 2.77 -0.29 9.17
C GLU A 42 4.28 -0.04 9.20
N LEU A 43 4.68 1.20 8.94
CA LEU A 43 6.08 1.59 9.02
C LEU A 43 6.40 2.02 10.46
N GLN A 44 7.56 1.62 10.98
CA GLN A 44 7.98 2.09 12.29
C GLN A 44 8.12 3.62 12.30
N LYS A 45 7.69 4.26 13.41
CA LYS A 45 7.74 5.73 13.54
C LYS A 45 9.13 6.32 13.31
N SER A 46 10.19 5.57 13.66
CA SER A 46 11.58 5.95 13.41
C SER A 46 11.94 6.07 11.94
N GLU A 47 11.26 5.31 11.08
CA GLU A 47 11.49 5.27 9.62
C GLU A 47 10.72 6.38 8.89
N LEU A 48 9.67 6.94 9.48
CA LEU A 48 8.86 8.00 8.85
C LEU A 48 9.70 9.22 8.42
N LYS A 49 10.74 9.56 9.18
CA LYS A 49 11.65 10.66 8.82
C LYS A 49 12.41 10.38 7.51
N ASN A 50 12.63 9.12 7.16
CA ASN A 50 13.40 8.71 5.98
C ASN A 50 12.58 8.84 4.69
N LEU A 51 11.25 9.02 4.79
CA LEU A 51 10.37 9.17 3.63
C LEU A 51 10.77 10.34 2.73
N HIS A 52 11.31 11.43 3.30
CA HIS A 52 11.77 12.55 2.48
C HIS A 52 12.92 12.16 1.54
N TYR A 53 13.82 11.27 1.98
CA TYR A 53 14.93 10.81 1.14
C TYR A 53 14.42 9.92 0.00
N ILE A 54 13.46 9.04 0.29
CA ILE A 54 12.83 8.17 -0.72
C ILE A 54 12.06 9.02 -1.75
N SER A 55 11.23 9.94 -1.26
CA SER A 55 10.49 10.90 -2.09
C SER A 55 11.42 11.69 -3.01
N GLN A 56 12.52 12.26 -2.48
CA GLN A 56 13.47 13.02 -3.29
C GLN A 56 14.26 12.14 -4.27
N ARG A 57 14.68 10.94 -3.85
CA ARG A 57 15.48 10.03 -4.67
C ARG A 57 14.71 9.55 -5.88
N PHE A 58 13.45 9.20 -5.69
CA PHE A 58 12.60 8.61 -6.73
C PHE A 58 11.51 9.56 -7.22
N ASN A 59 11.52 10.83 -6.84
CA ASN A 59 10.48 11.82 -7.17
C ASN A 59 9.05 11.35 -6.82
N LEU A 60 8.85 10.63 -5.73
CA LEU A 60 7.53 10.13 -5.29
C LEU A 60 6.83 11.17 -4.41
N ASP A 61 5.50 11.20 -4.43
CA ASP A 61 4.75 11.93 -3.42
C ASP A 61 4.80 11.20 -2.06
N PHE A 62 4.05 11.70 -1.08
CA PHE A 62 4.14 11.17 0.27
C PHE A 62 3.60 9.74 0.37
N ASP A 63 2.44 9.46 -0.22
CA ASP A 63 1.81 8.15 -0.16
C ASP A 63 2.61 7.12 -0.94
N ASP A 64 3.12 7.45 -2.13
CA ASP A 64 3.98 6.53 -2.87
C ASP A 64 5.33 6.29 -2.15
N ALA A 65 5.94 7.33 -1.57
CA ALA A 65 7.14 7.16 -0.77
C ALA A 65 6.89 6.26 0.45
N TYR A 66 5.71 6.36 1.07
CA TYR A 66 5.30 5.47 2.17
C TYR A 66 5.13 4.02 1.70
N GLN A 67 4.45 3.78 0.58
CA GLN A 67 4.30 2.42 0.03
C GLN A 67 5.66 1.81 -0.35
N TYR A 68 6.54 2.61 -0.96
CA TYR A 68 7.90 2.16 -1.29
C TYR A 68 8.69 1.82 -0.02
N ALA A 69 8.61 2.65 1.02
CA ALA A 69 9.28 2.40 2.29
C ALA A 69 8.79 1.12 2.96
N ILE A 70 7.48 0.87 2.96
CA ILE A 70 6.89 -0.40 3.45
C ILE A 70 7.47 -1.59 2.67
N ALA A 71 7.48 -1.50 1.34
CA ALA A 71 7.99 -2.58 0.50
C ALA A 71 9.47 -2.86 0.73
N GLU A 72 10.30 -1.83 0.92
CA GLU A 72 11.70 -1.99 1.30
C GLU A 72 11.85 -2.59 2.70
N TYR A 73 11.16 -2.04 3.70
CA TYR A 73 11.30 -2.44 5.10
C TYR A 73 10.94 -3.91 5.34
N TYR A 74 9.87 -4.38 4.69
CA TYR A 74 9.41 -5.77 4.81
C TYR A 74 9.92 -6.69 3.68
N ASN A 75 10.78 -6.19 2.79
CA ASN A 75 11.28 -6.92 1.62
C ASN A 75 10.15 -7.54 0.75
N LEU A 76 9.15 -6.74 0.42
CA LEU A 76 7.97 -7.12 -0.36
C LEU A 76 8.05 -6.62 -1.81
N GLU A 77 7.31 -7.25 -2.71
CA GLU A 77 7.10 -6.73 -4.07
C GLU A 77 5.92 -5.75 -4.08
N ILE A 78 6.04 -4.66 -4.85
CA ILE A 78 4.94 -3.70 -5.02
C ILE A 78 4.00 -4.20 -6.11
N VAL A 79 2.71 -4.28 -5.80
CA VAL A 79 1.64 -4.57 -6.76
C VAL A 79 0.80 -3.32 -6.91
N SER A 80 0.91 -2.63 -8.04
CA SER A 80 0.25 -1.34 -8.25
C SER A 80 -0.02 -1.08 -9.73
N PHE A 81 -1.08 -0.32 -10.00
CA PHE A 81 -1.32 0.29 -11.31
C PHE A 81 -0.56 1.61 -11.50
N ASP A 82 0.05 2.14 -10.44
CA ASP A 82 0.78 3.41 -10.51
C ASP A 82 2.17 3.23 -11.11
N SER A 83 2.38 3.80 -12.30
CA SER A 83 3.66 3.76 -13.01
C SER A 83 4.78 4.56 -12.34
N ASP A 84 4.48 5.38 -11.34
CA ASP A 84 5.51 6.11 -10.61
C ASP A 84 6.49 5.18 -9.89
N PHE A 85 6.09 3.94 -9.59
CA PHE A 85 7.02 2.94 -9.07
C PHE A 85 7.99 2.38 -10.12
N ASP A 86 7.73 2.54 -11.43
CA ASP A 86 8.58 2.01 -12.51
C ASP A 86 9.98 2.67 -12.53
N ARG A 87 10.10 3.88 -11.96
CA ARG A 87 11.38 4.60 -11.79
C ARG A 87 12.14 4.25 -10.51
N THR A 88 11.62 3.34 -9.69
CA THR A 88 12.23 2.92 -8.43
C THR A 88 13.03 1.63 -8.59
N GLU A 89 13.91 1.31 -7.63
CA GLU A 89 14.71 0.09 -7.70
C GLU A 89 13.87 -1.20 -7.57
N LYS A 90 12.76 -1.15 -6.81
CA LYS A 90 11.83 -2.29 -6.70
C LYS A 90 10.93 -2.47 -7.91
N GLY A 91 10.68 -1.38 -8.67
CA GLY A 91 9.66 -1.38 -9.71
C GLY A 91 8.26 -1.67 -9.16
N ARG A 92 7.35 -2.07 -10.04
CA ARG A 92 6.06 -2.67 -9.67
C ARG A 92 5.76 -3.89 -10.52
N LYS A 93 4.83 -4.71 -10.04
CA LYS A 93 4.03 -5.62 -10.87
C LYS A 93 2.61 -5.09 -10.97
N GLU A 94 1.95 -5.35 -12.08
CA GLU A 94 0.51 -5.17 -12.17
C GLU A 94 -0.21 -6.46 -11.72
N PRO A 95 -1.44 -6.37 -11.22
CA PRO A 95 -2.21 -7.55 -10.82
C PRO A 95 -2.30 -8.64 -11.91
N LYS A 96 -2.31 -8.24 -13.19
CA LYS A 96 -2.32 -9.18 -14.33
C LYS A 96 -1.08 -10.07 -14.39
N ASP A 97 0.05 -9.63 -13.83
CA ASP A 97 1.31 -10.36 -13.85
C ASP A 97 1.35 -11.46 -12.77
N LEU A 98 0.42 -11.41 -11.80
CA LEU A 98 0.34 -12.35 -10.69
C LEU A 98 -0.65 -13.50 -10.94
N ILE A 99 -1.60 -13.30 -11.86
CA ILE A 99 -2.61 -14.30 -12.19
C ILE A 99 -2.07 -15.16 -13.32
N LYS A 100 -1.83 -16.45 -13.04
CA LYS A 100 -1.68 -17.45 -14.10
C LYS A 100 -3.08 -17.89 -14.51
N LEU A 101 -3.47 -17.54 -15.74
CA LEU A 101 -4.66 -18.10 -16.39
C LEU A 101 -4.48 -19.60 -16.64
#